data_AF-A0A353EPX1-F1
#
_entry.id   AF-A0A353EPX1-F1
#
_cell.length_a   1.000
_cell.length_b   1.000
_cell.length_c   1.000
_cell.angle_alpha   90.00
_cell.angle_beta   90.00
_cell.angle_gamma   90.00
#
_symmetry.space_group_name_H-M   'P 1'
#
loop_
_entity.id
_entity.type
_entity.pdbx_description
1 polymer ?
#
loop_
_entity_poly.entity_id
_entity_poly.type
_entity_poly.pdbx_seq_one_letter_code
_entity_poly.pdbx_strand_id
1 'polypeptide(L)'
;MFRILFLLVSIFLVSCQSTPSLSSLFKVPGFGGNGDDDNGHETVRNIGGNPSAGSRNVYASADLKALCVDNDICEPSYAPLSGNYLYTSGQDLLDATGCNYDYDPNLTSTFVLNRVDGSINGLRLLFSKEDLFFLAWESVRHQINPYFLMGILSQESAGNCSAVSASHGEGCFQITNTFGQAQLDESYSDRVASWFWTDRSGTYYPDDVFIDELTYFGSEPASEQYRLTLDPSAHEIEGVSISSVANFNFGIIAAGLYFHWQPYFVYENYSSLRDELRDLFQTKDGKSSWQAAAYNGGITRARQAIGDAGNDFLNEMREETQDYVPSVLDYCREYEEGELTDSATYTEDEVDFIIDLLSYTYSSDSGIDWEAVKDDVHQVFFEDGTEELTFVDDVKALVYVISTHAADLGPEWAVF
;
A
#
# COMPACT_ATOMS: atom_id res chain seq x y z
N MET A 1 -18.56 -46.61 -59.24
CA MET A 1 -17.87 -47.75 -58.61
C MET A 1 -17.89 -47.52 -57.10
N PHE A 2 -18.95 -47.96 -56.40
CA PHE A 2 -18.94 -49.03 -55.38
C PHE A 2 -17.76 -48.94 -54.38
N ARG A 3 -18.01 -48.42 -53.16
CA ARG A 3 -18.24 -49.12 -51.86
C ARG A 3 -16.99 -49.82 -51.33
N ILE A 4 -16.53 -49.56 -50.10
CA ILE A 4 -16.94 -50.18 -48.81
C ILE A 4 -16.26 -49.32 -47.70
N LEU A 5 -16.95 -48.65 -46.76
CA LEU A 5 -17.71 -49.12 -45.58
C LEU A 5 -16.83 -49.76 -44.47
N PHE A 6 -16.59 -49.03 -43.37
CA PHE A 6 -16.83 -49.59 -42.04
C PHE A 6 -17.39 -48.51 -41.12
N LEU A 7 -18.59 -48.81 -40.65
CA LEU A 7 -19.42 -48.11 -39.70
C LEU A 7 -19.28 -48.89 -38.38
N LEU A 8 -19.19 -48.20 -37.24
CA LEU A 8 -19.89 -48.66 -36.04
C LEU A 8 -20.25 -47.46 -35.18
N VAL A 9 -21.56 -47.30 -35.10
CA VAL A 9 -22.33 -46.34 -34.33
C VAL A 9 -22.54 -46.93 -32.93
N SER A 10 -22.54 -46.10 -31.90
CA SER A 10 -23.47 -46.25 -30.77
C SER A 10 -23.78 -44.87 -30.19
N ILE A 11 -25.01 -44.45 -30.46
CA ILE A 11 -25.69 -43.28 -29.93
C ILE A 11 -26.22 -43.65 -28.53
N PHE A 12 -26.06 -42.75 -27.56
CA PHE A 12 -27.09 -42.53 -26.53
C PHE A 12 -27.23 -41.04 -26.29
N LEU A 13 -28.44 -40.54 -26.61
CA LEU A 13 -28.97 -39.22 -26.30
C LEU A 13 -29.81 -39.34 -25.02
N VAL A 14 -29.48 -38.58 -23.97
CA VAL A 14 -30.38 -38.10 -22.90
C VAL A 14 -29.76 -36.79 -22.38
N SER A 15 -30.14 -35.64 -22.94
CA SER A 15 -31.02 -34.60 -22.34
C SER A 15 -30.68 -34.09 -20.92
N CYS A 16 -30.47 -32.77 -20.86
CA CYS A 16 -30.57 -31.85 -19.71
C CYS A 16 -29.78 -32.17 -18.44
N GLN A 17 -28.76 -31.35 -18.14
CA GLN A 17 -28.75 -30.53 -16.94
C GLN A 17 -27.65 -29.46 -17.03
N SER A 18 -28.06 -28.24 -16.64
CA SER A 18 -27.25 -27.08 -16.29
C SER A 18 -25.91 -27.42 -15.66
N THR A 19 -24.83 -26.88 -16.22
CA THR A 19 -23.57 -26.70 -15.51
C THR A 19 -23.83 -25.83 -14.26
N PRO A 20 -23.54 -26.30 -13.04
CA PRO A 20 -23.53 -25.41 -11.89
C PRO A 20 -22.34 -24.46 -12.00
N SER A 21 -22.58 -23.21 -11.62
CA SER A 21 -21.55 -22.21 -11.38
C SER A 21 -20.55 -22.74 -10.37
N LEU A 22 -19.26 -22.47 -10.61
CA LEU A 22 -18.14 -22.78 -9.72
C LEU A 22 -18.04 -21.77 -8.55
N SER A 23 -19.18 -21.25 -8.09
CA SER A 23 -19.30 -20.20 -7.07
C SER A 23 -19.57 -20.77 -5.66
N SER A 24 -18.97 -21.89 -5.28
CA SER A 24 -19.27 -22.49 -3.96
C SER A 24 -18.14 -23.25 -3.27
N LEU A 25 -16.87 -22.86 -3.47
CA LEU A 25 -15.74 -23.57 -2.83
C LEU A 25 -14.74 -22.71 -2.03
N PHE A 26 -14.98 -21.41 -1.87
CA PHE A 26 -14.29 -20.63 -0.84
C PHE A 26 -15.31 -20.21 0.21
N LYS A 27 -15.41 -21.02 1.26
CA LYS A 27 -15.99 -20.59 2.54
C LYS A 27 -14.82 -20.27 3.45
N VAL A 28 -14.77 -19.05 3.95
CA VAL A 28 -14.06 -18.69 5.17
C VAL A 28 -14.33 -19.80 6.21
N PRO A 29 -13.31 -20.41 6.84
CA PRO A 29 -13.53 -21.47 7.81
C PRO A 29 -14.43 -20.95 8.94
N GLY A 30 -15.60 -21.58 9.08
CA GLY A 30 -16.59 -21.19 10.08
C GLY A 30 -16.08 -21.38 11.51
N PHE A 31 -16.38 -20.38 12.34
CA PHE A 31 -16.32 -20.43 13.80
C PHE A 31 -16.98 -21.71 14.35
N GLY A 32 -16.19 -22.55 15.01
CA GLY A 32 -16.67 -23.75 15.72
C GLY A 32 -15.56 -24.38 16.55
N GLY A 33 -15.69 -24.30 17.88
CA GLY A 33 -14.62 -24.65 18.82
C GLY A 33 -14.31 -26.13 19.03
N ASN A 34 -13.23 -26.29 19.81
CA ASN A 34 -12.63 -27.47 20.45
C ASN A 34 -11.73 -28.38 19.60
N GLY A 35 -10.43 -28.25 19.86
CA GLY A 35 -9.41 -29.26 19.61
C GLY A 35 -8.02 -28.65 19.69
N ASP A 36 -7.34 -28.86 20.82
CA ASP A 36 -5.92 -28.58 21.01
C ASP A 36 -5.10 -29.07 19.81
N ASP A 37 -4.24 -28.21 19.26
CA ASP A 37 -2.92 -28.58 18.73
C ASP A 37 -2.02 -27.32 18.69
N ASP A 38 -0.96 -27.36 19.52
CA ASP A 38 0.11 -26.37 19.66
C ASP A 38 0.92 -26.22 18.36
N ASN A 39 0.49 -25.34 17.45
CA ASN A 39 1.38 -24.70 16.47
C ASN A 39 1.23 -23.18 16.62
N GLY A 40 2.34 -22.51 16.97
CA GLY A 40 2.37 -21.13 17.46
C GLY A 40 1.95 -20.08 16.43
N HIS A 41 0.65 -19.88 16.29
CA HIS A 41 0.07 -18.66 15.74
C HIS A 41 0.10 -17.60 16.84
N GLU A 42 0.99 -16.61 16.75
CA GLU A 42 1.00 -15.50 17.70
C GLU A 42 -0.15 -14.55 17.37
N THR A 43 -1.29 -14.71 18.05
CA THR A 43 -2.38 -13.72 18.05
C THR A 43 -1.86 -12.34 18.48
N VAL A 44 -2.52 -11.25 18.05
CA VAL A 44 -2.16 -9.87 18.41
C VAL A 44 -1.87 -9.77 19.92
N ARG A 45 -0.62 -9.43 20.26
CA ARG A 45 -0.10 -9.57 21.63
C ARG A 45 -0.80 -8.65 22.64
N ASN A 46 -1.42 -7.56 22.17
CA ASN A 46 -2.16 -6.62 23.02
C ASN A 46 -3.31 -5.94 22.25
N ILE A 47 -4.55 -6.22 22.67
CA ILE A 47 -5.74 -5.53 22.17
C ILE A 47 -5.92 -4.24 22.99
N GLY A 48 -5.57 -3.10 22.40
CA GLY A 48 -5.82 -1.77 22.92
C GLY A 48 -7.08 -1.14 22.32
N GLY A 49 -7.43 0.07 22.78
CA GLY A 49 -8.54 0.85 22.23
C GLY A 49 -9.93 0.32 22.59
N ASN A 50 -10.93 0.68 21.79
CA ASN A 50 -12.29 0.16 21.89
C ASN A 50 -12.82 -0.38 20.54
N PRO A 51 -12.17 -1.41 19.96
CA PRO A 51 -12.56 -1.99 18.68
C PRO A 51 -13.99 -2.50 18.67
N SER A 52 -14.61 -2.49 17.48
CA SER A 52 -15.90 -3.14 17.21
C SER A 52 -15.86 -4.64 17.54
N ALA A 53 -17.03 -5.27 17.67
CA ALA A 53 -17.08 -6.70 17.93
C ALA A 53 -16.49 -7.51 16.77
N GLY A 54 -16.73 -7.10 15.51
CA GLY A 54 -16.08 -7.66 14.32
C GLY A 54 -14.56 -7.62 14.43
N SER A 55 -13.98 -6.45 14.66
CA SER A 55 -12.53 -6.27 14.83
C SER A 55 -11.96 -7.11 15.98
N ARG A 56 -12.64 -7.16 17.13
CA ARG A 56 -12.22 -8.01 18.26
C ARG A 56 -12.17 -9.48 17.89
N ASN A 57 -13.14 -9.96 17.10
CA ASN A 57 -13.14 -11.34 16.64
C ASN A 57 -11.95 -11.60 15.71
N VAL A 58 -11.68 -10.70 14.76
CA VAL A 58 -10.49 -10.79 13.88
C VAL A 58 -9.21 -10.82 14.70
N TYR A 59 -8.99 -9.88 15.62
CA TYR A 59 -7.78 -9.83 16.44
C TYR A 59 -7.60 -11.04 17.37
N ALA A 60 -8.68 -11.72 17.75
CA ALA A 60 -8.65 -12.90 18.61
C ALA A 60 -8.39 -14.20 17.85
N SER A 61 -8.70 -14.26 16.55
CA SER A 61 -8.60 -15.49 15.75
C SER A 61 -7.56 -15.45 14.63
N ALA A 62 -7.10 -14.26 14.25
CA ALA A 62 -6.12 -14.04 13.20
C ALA A 62 -4.75 -13.64 13.75
N ASP A 63 -3.70 -14.15 13.11
CA ASP A 63 -2.39 -13.52 13.16
C ASP A 63 -2.39 -12.44 12.06
N LEU A 64 -2.44 -11.16 12.46
CA LEU A 64 -2.36 -10.07 11.48
C LEU A 64 -0.98 -10.03 10.79
N LYS A 65 0.04 -10.71 11.34
CA LYS A 65 1.32 -10.95 10.64
C LYS A 65 1.21 -12.04 9.59
N ALA A 66 0.05 -12.69 9.45
CA ALA A 66 -0.25 -13.66 8.40
C ALA A 66 -1.36 -13.09 7.51
N LEU A 67 -1.20 -11.87 7.00
CA LEU A 67 -2.02 -11.33 5.91
C LEU A 67 -1.97 -12.19 4.64
N CYS A 68 -1.13 -13.22 4.63
CA CYS A 68 -1.01 -14.20 3.58
C CYS A 68 -1.99 -15.37 3.75
N VAL A 69 -2.91 -15.53 2.79
CA VAL A 69 -3.96 -16.59 2.79
C VAL A 69 -3.36 -17.99 2.57
N ASP A 70 -2.21 -18.06 1.91
CA ASP A 70 -1.45 -19.29 1.67
C ASP A 70 0.03 -18.93 1.47
N ASN A 71 0.94 -19.55 2.23
CA ASN A 71 2.37 -19.20 2.25
C ASN A 71 3.03 -19.24 0.86
N ASP A 72 2.49 -20.04 -0.06
CA ASP A 72 2.99 -20.18 -1.44
C ASP A 72 2.46 -19.09 -2.40
N ILE A 73 1.47 -18.28 -1.99
CA ILE A 73 0.75 -17.33 -2.87
C ILE A 73 1.20 -15.87 -2.67
N CYS A 74 1.71 -15.51 -1.49
CA CYS A 74 2.32 -14.19 -1.27
C CYS A 74 3.75 -14.09 -1.77
N GLU A 75 4.21 -15.11 -2.51
CA GLU A 75 5.42 -14.99 -3.28
C GLU A 75 5.24 -13.83 -4.27
N PRO A 76 6.16 -12.87 -4.31
CA PRO A 76 6.08 -11.82 -5.30
C PRO A 76 6.12 -12.45 -6.70
N SER A 77 5.49 -11.80 -7.68
CA SER A 77 5.42 -12.29 -9.06
C SER A 77 6.80 -12.35 -9.77
N TYR A 78 7.85 -11.83 -9.13
CA TYR A 78 9.25 -11.94 -9.50
C TYR A 78 9.96 -13.09 -8.75
N ALA A 79 11.11 -13.54 -9.24
CA ALA A 79 11.75 -14.80 -8.79
C ALA A 79 11.83 -14.93 -7.25
N PRO A 80 11.54 -16.12 -6.69
CA PRO A 80 11.53 -16.35 -5.25
C PRO A 80 12.84 -15.91 -4.64
N LEU A 81 12.73 -15.21 -3.51
CA LEU A 81 13.87 -14.60 -2.86
C LEU A 81 14.86 -15.66 -2.39
N SER A 82 16.15 -15.37 -2.52
CA SER A 82 17.14 -16.26 -1.91
C SER A 82 16.99 -16.19 -0.38
N GLY A 83 17.10 -17.33 0.32
CA GLY A 83 17.02 -17.41 1.78
C GLY A 83 18.07 -16.62 2.57
N ASN A 84 18.86 -15.77 1.90
CA ASN A 84 19.76 -14.79 2.49
C ASN A 84 19.17 -13.36 2.48
N TYR A 85 17.96 -13.15 1.94
CA TYR A 85 17.30 -11.84 1.85
C TYR A 85 17.26 -11.17 3.21
N LEU A 86 17.59 -9.87 3.24
CA LEU A 86 17.73 -9.13 4.49
C LEU A 86 16.35 -8.79 5.03
N TYR A 87 15.83 -9.68 5.86
CA TYR A 87 14.91 -9.26 6.91
C TYR A 87 15.76 -8.61 7.99
N THR A 88 15.61 -7.32 8.14
CA THR A 88 15.86 -6.70 9.44
C THR A 88 14.95 -7.42 10.42
N SER A 89 15.53 -8.19 11.33
CA SER A 89 14.78 -8.83 12.43
C SER A 89 14.19 -7.80 13.41
N GLY A 90 14.46 -6.51 13.19
CA GLY A 90 13.86 -5.38 13.90
C GLY A 90 12.51 -5.05 13.26
N GLN A 91 11.48 -5.80 13.64
CA GLN A 91 10.14 -5.25 13.69
C GLN A 91 10.10 -4.33 14.90
N ASP A 92 10.69 -3.16 14.75
CA ASP A 92 10.84 -2.22 15.85
C ASP A 92 9.50 -1.53 16.09
N LEU A 93 9.21 -1.25 17.36
CA LEU A 93 8.13 -0.31 17.67
C LEU A 93 8.49 1.04 17.03
N LEU A 94 7.45 1.79 16.68
CA LEU A 94 7.60 3.21 16.38
C LEU A 94 8.36 3.86 17.55
N ASP A 95 9.54 4.38 17.23
CA ASP A 95 10.45 5.05 18.15
C ASP A 95 10.80 6.40 17.53
N ALA A 96 10.10 7.44 18.00
CA ALA A 96 10.24 8.80 17.50
C ALA A 96 11.66 9.38 17.67
N THR A 97 12.54 8.70 18.41
CA THR A 97 13.96 9.09 18.41
C THR A 97 14.60 8.88 17.04
N GLY A 98 14.09 7.98 16.19
CA GLY A 98 14.47 7.78 14.79
C GLY A 98 13.25 7.79 13.85
N CYS A 99 13.50 7.60 12.56
CA CYS A 99 12.46 7.25 11.59
C CYS A 99 12.72 5.82 11.16
N ASN A 100 12.15 4.85 11.89
CA ASN A 100 12.30 3.43 11.56
C ASN A 100 11.50 3.12 10.30
N TYR A 101 12.11 2.52 9.27
CA TYR A 101 11.39 2.14 8.05
C TYR A 101 10.53 0.89 8.29
N ASP A 102 11.14 -0.12 8.92
CA ASP A 102 10.53 -1.42 9.19
C ASP A 102 9.60 -1.30 10.40
N TYR A 103 8.35 -1.00 10.11
CA TYR A 103 7.29 -0.93 11.11
C TYR A 103 6.44 -2.19 11.02
N ASP A 104 6.24 -2.87 12.14
CA ASP A 104 5.23 -3.90 12.25
C ASP A 104 3.94 -3.32 12.84
N PRO A 105 2.95 -2.95 12.00
CA PRO A 105 1.67 -2.49 12.49
C PRO A 105 0.95 -3.54 13.33
N ASN A 106 1.31 -4.82 13.27
CA ASN A 106 0.55 -5.88 13.91
C ASN A 106 0.98 -6.17 15.36
N LEU A 107 1.93 -5.40 15.90
CA LEU A 107 2.32 -5.48 17.31
C LEU A 107 1.19 -5.08 18.28
N THR A 108 0.27 -4.22 17.84
CA THR A 108 -0.89 -3.75 18.61
C THR A 108 -2.14 -3.72 17.73
N SER A 109 -3.32 -3.85 18.33
CA SER A 109 -4.59 -3.77 17.59
C SER A 109 -4.92 -2.38 17.05
N THR A 110 -4.31 -1.32 17.59
CA THR A 110 -4.65 0.07 17.22
C THR A 110 -3.72 0.65 16.16
N PHE A 111 -4.24 1.25 15.10
CA PHE A 111 -3.46 2.04 14.14
C PHE A 111 -3.44 3.50 14.56
N VAL A 112 -2.29 4.02 14.95
CA VAL A 112 -2.15 5.40 15.40
C VAL A 112 -1.37 6.17 14.35
N LEU A 113 -2.01 7.19 13.79
CA LEU A 113 -1.37 8.20 12.97
C LEU A 113 -1.40 9.52 13.71
N ASN A 114 -0.26 9.94 14.20
CA ASN A 114 -0.09 11.21 14.89
C ASN A 114 0.00 12.37 13.90
N ARG A 115 -0.35 13.56 14.39
CA ARG A 115 -0.20 14.84 13.71
C ARG A 115 0.32 15.88 14.68
N VAL A 116 1.03 16.86 14.15
CA VAL A 116 1.58 17.97 14.92
C VAL A 116 0.52 19.05 15.11
N ASP A 117 0.42 19.61 16.33
CA ASP A 117 -0.41 20.79 16.59
C ASP A 117 0.25 22.01 15.91
N GLY A 118 -0.36 22.49 14.83
CA GLY A 118 0.19 23.56 14.00
C GLY A 118 0.76 23.06 12.67
N SER A 119 2.02 23.36 12.39
CA SER A 119 2.66 23.06 11.11
C SER A 119 4.14 22.70 11.27
N ILE A 120 4.60 21.66 10.57
CA ILE A 120 6.01 21.30 10.46
C ILE A 120 6.62 22.13 9.34
N ASN A 121 7.58 23.01 9.64
CA ASN A 121 8.18 23.92 8.65
C ASN A 121 7.15 24.74 7.84
N GLY A 122 6.01 25.08 8.45
CA GLY A 122 4.90 25.80 7.78
C GLY A 122 3.93 24.90 7.02
N LEU A 123 4.17 23.59 6.98
CA LEU A 123 3.29 22.59 6.38
C LEU A 123 2.39 21.91 7.41
N ARG A 124 1.09 21.83 7.12
CA ARG A 124 0.14 21.00 7.86
C ARG A 124 -0.60 20.11 6.89
N LEU A 125 -0.22 18.83 6.80
CA LEU A 125 -0.95 17.87 5.98
C LEU A 125 -2.37 17.68 6.53
N LEU A 126 -3.34 17.70 5.62
CA LEU A 126 -4.72 17.30 5.89
C LEU A 126 -4.99 16.01 5.10
N PHE A 127 -5.72 15.10 5.74
CA PHE A 127 -6.10 13.83 5.15
C PHE A 127 -7.61 13.69 5.20
N SER A 128 -8.21 13.27 4.09
CA SER A 128 -9.59 12.77 4.09
C SER A 128 -9.66 11.38 4.74
N LYS A 129 -10.88 10.84 4.86
CA LYS A 129 -11.10 9.48 5.35
C LYS A 129 -10.42 8.45 4.44
N GLU A 130 -10.51 8.64 3.14
CA GLU A 130 -9.91 7.80 2.11
C GLU A 130 -8.38 7.89 2.19
N ASP A 131 -7.81 9.09 2.28
CA ASP A 131 -6.36 9.29 2.40
C ASP A 131 -5.78 8.50 3.61
N LEU A 132 -6.48 8.57 4.76
CA LEU A 132 -6.12 7.83 5.97
C LEU A 132 -6.19 6.31 5.75
N PHE A 133 -7.24 5.80 5.10
CA PHE A 133 -7.36 4.38 4.80
C PHE A 133 -6.20 3.89 3.90
N PHE A 134 -5.88 4.60 2.82
CA PHE A 134 -4.83 4.18 1.89
C PHE A 134 -3.42 4.27 2.52
N LEU A 135 -3.18 5.22 3.45
CA LEU A 135 -1.98 5.23 4.29
C LEU A 135 -1.89 3.98 5.18
N ALA A 136 -3.00 3.59 5.82
CA ALA A 136 -3.04 2.38 6.64
C ALA A 136 -2.91 1.11 5.80
N TRP A 137 -3.52 1.06 4.62
CA TRP A 137 -3.44 -0.05 3.67
C TRP A 137 -1.98 -0.35 3.30
N GLU A 138 -1.24 0.66 2.83
CA GLU A 138 0.15 0.50 2.44
C GLU A 138 1.07 0.20 3.63
N SER A 139 0.83 0.85 4.78
CA SER A 139 1.59 0.57 6.00
C SER A 139 1.41 -0.87 6.48
N VAL A 140 0.17 -1.37 6.51
CA VAL A 140 -0.17 -2.72 6.96
C VAL A 140 0.31 -3.77 5.97
N ARG A 141 0.07 -3.58 4.68
CA ARG A 141 0.45 -4.57 3.66
C ARG A 141 1.93 -4.63 3.39
N HIS A 142 2.64 -3.50 3.34
CA HIS A 142 4.07 -3.50 3.00
C HIS A 142 5.00 -3.30 4.21
N GLN A 143 4.44 -3.25 5.43
CA GLN A 143 5.18 -3.05 6.69
C GLN A 143 6.05 -1.78 6.66
N ILE A 144 5.51 -0.73 6.04
CA ILE A 144 6.15 0.58 5.92
C ILE A 144 5.68 1.45 7.08
N ASN A 145 6.61 2.14 7.74
CA ASN A 145 6.25 3.18 8.71
C ASN A 145 5.39 4.26 8.02
N PRO A 146 4.15 4.49 8.48
CA PRO A 146 3.27 5.45 7.83
C PRO A 146 3.82 6.89 7.92
N TYR A 147 4.59 7.21 8.96
CA TYR A 147 5.26 8.51 9.11
C TYR A 147 6.39 8.70 8.10
N PHE A 148 7.05 7.62 7.65
CA PHE A 148 8.00 7.70 6.55
C PHE A 148 7.28 8.10 5.24
N LEU A 149 6.13 7.49 4.95
CA LEU A 149 5.30 7.88 3.79
C LEU A 149 4.82 9.33 3.89
N MET A 150 4.43 9.79 5.08
CA MET A 150 4.10 11.20 5.32
C MET A 150 5.31 12.12 5.11
N GLY A 151 6.51 11.69 5.51
CA GLY A 151 7.75 12.43 5.28
C GLY A 151 8.06 12.59 3.78
N ILE A 152 7.87 11.52 2.99
CA ILE A 152 7.98 11.57 1.53
C ILE A 152 6.94 12.52 0.94
N LEU A 153 5.67 12.38 1.32
CA LEU A 153 4.57 13.25 0.88
C LEU A 153 4.85 14.73 1.16
N SER A 154 5.32 15.04 2.36
CA SER A 154 5.68 16.39 2.77
C SER A 154 6.81 16.97 1.94
N GLN A 155 7.86 16.19 1.69
CA GLN A 155 9.03 16.64 0.96
C GLN A 155 8.79 16.74 -0.55
N GLU A 156 8.03 15.82 -1.14
CA GLU A 156 7.78 15.79 -2.59
C GLU A 156 6.82 16.88 -3.04
N SER A 157 5.74 17.10 -2.30
CA SER A 157 4.65 17.97 -2.78
C SER A 157 4.01 18.84 -1.71
N ALA A 158 4.40 18.73 -0.44
CA ALA A 158 3.68 19.33 0.66
C ALA A 158 2.18 18.95 0.67
N GLY A 159 1.86 17.73 0.21
CA GLY A 159 0.48 17.26 0.05
C GLY A 159 -0.25 17.81 -1.17
N ASN A 160 0.42 18.48 -2.11
CA ASN A 160 -0.20 19.02 -3.30
C ASN A 160 -0.23 18.00 -4.45
N CYS A 161 -1.37 17.34 -4.65
CA CYS A 161 -1.52 16.34 -5.72
C CYS A 161 -1.61 16.97 -7.13
N SER A 162 -1.68 18.29 -7.27
CA SER A 162 -1.65 18.96 -8.58
C SER A 162 -0.24 19.29 -9.07
N ALA A 163 0.78 19.07 -8.23
CA ALA A 163 2.16 19.40 -8.55
C ALA A 163 2.70 18.52 -9.70
N VAL A 164 3.33 19.16 -10.69
CA VAL A 164 4.07 18.48 -11.74
C VAL A 164 5.48 19.07 -11.83
N SER A 165 6.50 18.24 -11.58
CA SER A 165 7.88 18.70 -11.63
C SER A 165 8.43 18.79 -13.07
N ALA A 166 9.53 19.51 -13.23
CA ALA A 166 10.24 19.60 -14.52
C ALA A 166 10.79 18.25 -15.02
N SER A 167 10.88 17.26 -14.11
CA SER A 167 11.26 15.88 -14.42
C SER A 167 10.05 15.00 -14.77
N HIS A 168 8.86 15.60 -14.91
CA HIS A 168 7.59 14.91 -15.14
C HIS A 168 7.20 13.96 -13.99
N GLY A 169 7.57 14.32 -12.75
CA GLY A 169 7.00 13.74 -11.53
C GLY A 169 5.61 14.31 -11.33
N GLU A 170 4.62 13.45 -11.09
CA GLU A 170 3.22 13.85 -10.93
C GLU A 170 2.63 13.41 -9.60
N GLY A 171 1.66 14.18 -9.11
CA GLY A 171 0.86 13.82 -7.94
C GLY A 171 1.54 14.10 -6.60
N CYS A 172 0.87 13.67 -5.55
CA CYS A 172 1.30 13.90 -4.17
C CYS A 172 2.67 13.28 -3.85
N PHE A 173 3.04 12.21 -4.55
CA PHE A 173 4.30 11.50 -4.37
C PHE A 173 5.31 11.78 -5.51
N GLN A 174 4.99 12.63 -6.48
CA GLN A 174 5.87 13.00 -7.60
C GLN A 174 6.42 11.79 -8.39
N ILE A 175 5.57 10.79 -8.64
CA ILE A 175 5.96 9.60 -9.41
C ILE A 175 6.24 10.02 -10.86
N THR A 176 7.43 9.70 -11.36
CA THR A 176 7.83 10.11 -12.72
C THR A 176 7.24 9.21 -13.80
N ASN A 177 6.72 9.81 -14.86
CA ASN A 177 6.18 9.08 -16.02
C ASN A 177 7.24 8.30 -16.83
N THR A 178 8.52 8.56 -16.62
CA THR A 178 9.60 7.90 -17.38
C THR A 178 10.22 6.77 -16.58
N PHE A 179 10.68 7.06 -15.36
CA PHE A 179 11.38 6.06 -14.56
C PHE A 179 10.41 5.32 -13.63
N GLY A 180 9.55 6.06 -12.92
CA GLY A 180 8.56 5.50 -12.00
C GLY A 180 7.58 4.58 -12.72
N GLN A 181 6.99 5.07 -13.82
CA GLN A 181 6.12 4.25 -14.68
C GLN A 181 6.83 2.99 -15.17
N ALA A 182 7.96 3.12 -15.86
CA ALA A 182 8.65 1.97 -16.44
C ALA A 182 8.99 0.91 -15.39
N GLN A 183 9.38 1.37 -14.20
CA GLN A 183 9.69 0.48 -13.09
C GLN A 183 8.45 -0.25 -12.57
N LEU A 184 7.33 0.45 -12.36
CA LEU A 184 6.08 -0.16 -11.94
C LEU A 184 5.53 -1.12 -13.01
N ASP A 185 5.58 -0.73 -14.29
CA ASP A 185 5.16 -1.57 -15.42
C ASP A 185 5.99 -2.85 -15.51
N GLU A 186 7.29 -2.80 -15.24
CA GLU A 186 8.17 -3.96 -15.29
C GLU A 186 7.99 -4.91 -14.10
N SER A 187 7.72 -4.37 -12.91
CA SER A 187 7.71 -5.17 -11.67
C SER A 187 6.32 -5.56 -11.17
N TYR A 188 5.29 -4.82 -11.58
CA TYR A 188 3.91 -4.97 -11.10
C TYR A 188 2.91 -4.80 -12.26
N SER A 189 3.24 -5.34 -13.44
CA SER A 189 2.47 -5.16 -14.68
C SER A 189 0.97 -5.52 -14.52
N ASP A 190 0.67 -6.53 -13.72
CA ASP A 190 -0.66 -7.01 -13.39
C ASP A 190 -1.45 -6.03 -12.49
N ARG A 191 -0.77 -5.16 -11.76
CA ARG A 191 -1.38 -4.10 -10.96
C ARG A 191 -1.59 -2.83 -11.78
N VAL A 192 -0.56 -2.42 -12.52
CA VAL A 192 -0.51 -1.08 -13.13
C VAL A 192 -0.88 -1.04 -14.61
N ALA A 193 -1.13 -2.17 -15.28
CA ALA A 193 -1.47 -2.18 -16.71
C ALA A 193 -2.75 -1.41 -17.06
N SER A 194 -3.68 -1.27 -16.11
CA SER A 194 -4.90 -0.47 -16.29
C SER A 194 -4.70 1.02 -15.98
N TRP A 195 -3.55 1.40 -15.41
CA TRP A 195 -3.28 2.76 -15.01
C TRP A 195 -2.95 3.62 -16.23
N PHE A 196 -3.43 4.85 -16.19
CA PHE A 196 -3.20 5.81 -17.25
C PHE A 196 -2.08 6.78 -16.83
N TRP A 197 -1.17 7.04 -17.77
CA TRP A 197 0.01 7.88 -17.55
C TRP A 197 0.03 9.01 -18.57
N THR A 198 0.35 10.22 -18.11
CA THR A 198 0.44 11.39 -19.00
C THR A 198 1.89 11.75 -19.33
N ASP A 199 2.07 12.41 -20.47
CA ASP A 199 3.34 13.02 -20.87
C ASP A 199 3.35 14.54 -20.61
N ARG A 200 2.52 15.02 -19.68
CA ARG A 200 2.36 16.45 -19.40
C ARG A 200 3.66 17.07 -18.92
N SER A 201 4.00 18.20 -19.54
CA SER A 201 5.14 19.03 -19.15
C SER A 201 4.73 20.35 -18.49
N GLY A 202 3.43 20.57 -18.26
CA GLY A 202 2.92 21.76 -17.58
C GLY A 202 3.06 21.61 -16.07
N THR A 203 3.52 22.66 -15.38
CA THR A 203 3.88 22.59 -13.94
C THR A 203 2.70 22.39 -12.98
N TYR A 204 1.47 22.64 -13.43
CA TYR A 204 0.25 22.43 -12.65
C TYR A 204 -0.90 21.96 -13.55
N TYR A 205 -1.84 21.24 -12.92
CA TYR A 205 -3.18 21.04 -13.45
C TYR A 205 -4.00 22.34 -13.35
N PRO A 206 -4.95 22.59 -14.27
CA PRO A 206 -5.81 23.77 -14.23
C PRO A 206 -6.88 23.66 -13.14
N ASP A 207 -7.30 24.79 -12.55
CA ASP A 207 -8.18 24.82 -11.38
C ASP A 207 -9.54 24.11 -11.55
N ASP A 208 -10.02 23.99 -12.78
CA ASP A 208 -11.31 23.38 -13.12
C ASP A 208 -11.36 21.86 -12.92
N VAL A 209 -10.20 21.22 -12.73
CA VAL A 209 -10.15 19.79 -12.40
C VAL A 209 -10.03 19.52 -10.91
N PHE A 210 -10.01 20.54 -10.04
CA PHE A 210 -9.85 20.34 -8.60
C PHE A 210 -11.18 20.06 -7.90
N ILE A 211 -11.15 19.14 -6.93
CA ILE A 211 -12.27 18.97 -6.01
C ILE A 211 -12.27 20.05 -4.94
N ASP A 212 -13.44 20.30 -4.35
CA ASP A 212 -13.60 21.24 -3.25
C ASP A 212 -12.84 20.74 -1.99
N GLU A 213 -11.78 21.46 -1.64
CA GLU A 213 -10.88 21.09 -0.53
C GLU A 213 -11.61 21.03 0.82
N LEU A 214 -12.54 21.95 1.06
CA LEU A 214 -13.31 22.00 2.31
C LEU A 214 -14.19 20.76 2.46
N THR A 215 -14.84 20.33 1.37
CA THR A 215 -15.66 19.12 1.33
C THR A 215 -14.78 17.88 1.53
N TYR A 216 -13.61 17.84 0.89
CA TYR A 216 -12.76 16.65 0.92
C TYR A 216 -12.01 16.47 2.25
N PHE A 217 -11.38 17.52 2.76
CA PHE A 217 -10.62 17.46 4.02
C PHE A 217 -11.46 17.74 5.27
N GLY A 218 -12.72 18.17 5.11
CA GLY A 218 -13.55 18.66 6.21
C GLY A 218 -13.06 19.98 6.84
N SER A 219 -11.99 20.57 6.32
CA SER A 219 -11.43 21.85 6.76
C SER A 219 -10.61 22.51 5.65
N GLU A 220 -10.44 23.83 5.72
CA GLU A 220 -9.64 24.57 4.75
C GLU A 220 -8.15 24.35 5.03
N PRO A 221 -7.35 23.89 4.04
CA PRO A 221 -5.92 23.67 4.24
C PRO A 221 -5.19 24.99 4.48
N ALA A 222 -4.17 24.94 5.35
CA ALA A 222 -3.34 26.10 5.66
C ALA A 222 -2.30 26.42 4.56
N SER A 223 -2.13 25.49 3.62
CA SER A 223 -1.19 25.54 2.49
C SER A 223 -1.89 25.04 1.22
N GLU A 224 -1.27 25.21 0.06
CA GLU A 224 -1.77 24.70 -1.22
C GLU A 224 -1.76 23.16 -1.22
N GLN A 225 -2.88 22.54 -0.85
CA GLN A 225 -3.08 21.09 -0.85
C GLN A 225 -4.23 20.71 -1.77
N TYR A 226 -3.97 20.82 -3.07
CA TYR A 226 -4.97 20.51 -4.07
C TYR A 226 -5.16 19.00 -4.24
N ARG A 227 -6.38 18.60 -4.56
CA ARG A 227 -6.76 17.25 -4.98
C ARG A 227 -7.45 17.36 -6.33
N LEU A 228 -7.12 16.47 -7.25
CA LEU A 228 -7.63 16.51 -8.61
C LEU A 228 -9.03 15.90 -8.65
N THR A 229 -9.15 14.58 -8.70
CA THR A 229 -10.43 13.89 -8.88
C THR A 229 -10.65 12.79 -7.86
N LEU A 230 -11.91 12.51 -7.57
CA LEU A 230 -12.34 11.30 -6.86
C LEU A 230 -12.70 10.17 -7.82
N ASP A 231 -12.69 10.41 -9.13
CA ASP A 231 -12.83 9.37 -10.13
C ASP A 231 -11.44 8.75 -10.39
N PRO A 232 -11.11 7.60 -9.78
CA PRO A 232 -9.84 6.92 -9.98
C PRO A 232 -9.63 6.44 -11.42
N SER A 233 -10.69 6.37 -12.23
CA SER A 233 -10.64 5.91 -13.63
C SER A 233 -10.51 7.05 -14.64
N ALA A 234 -10.61 8.31 -14.18
CA ALA A 234 -10.53 9.47 -15.04
C ALA A 234 -9.12 9.63 -15.63
N HIS A 235 -9.03 9.44 -16.94
CA HIS A 235 -7.84 9.77 -17.74
C HIS A 235 -7.94 11.17 -18.37
N GLU A 236 -9.14 11.77 -18.38
CA GLU A 236 -9.40 13.12 -18.87
C GLU A 236 -10.56 13.76 -18.08
N ILE A 237 -10.41 15.02 -17.66
CA ILE A 237 -11.47 15.83 -17.05
C ILE A 237 -11.52 17.17 -17.79
N GLU A 238 -12.68 17.52 -18.34
CA GLU A 238 -12.87 18.80 -19.06
C GLU A 238 -11.81 19.06 -20.16
N GLY A 239 -11.34 18.00 -20.84
CA GLY A 239 -10.31 18.09 -21.89
C GLY A 239 -8.86 18.07 -21.37
N VAL A 240 -8.67 17.91 -20.06
CA VAL A 240 -7.38 17.88 -19.37
C VAL A 240 -7.01 16.43 -19.10
N SER A 241 -5.98 15.91 -19.77
CA SER A 241 -5.42 14.59 -19.46
C SER A 241 -4.91 14.56 -18.02
N ILE A 242 -5.23 13.51 -17.25
CA ILE A 242 -4.84 13.34 -15.84
C ILE A 242 -4.24 11.96 -15.62
N SER A 243 -3.06 11.90 -15.01
CA SER A 243 -2.39 10.63 -14.69
C SER A 243 -3.07 9.96 -13.50
N SER A 244 -3.19 8.64 -13.51
CA SER A 244 -3.79 7.89 -12.40
C SER A 244 -3.05 8.18 -11.09
N VAL A 245 -1.71 8.23 -11.09
CA VAL A 245 -0.88 8.52 -9.90
C VAL A 245 -1.00 9.95 -9.37
N ALA A 246 -1.67 10.84 -10.11
CA ALA A 246 -2.01 12.17 -9.62
C ALA A 246 -3.19 12.13 -8.63
N ASN A 247 -3.97 11.05 -8.61
CA ASN A 247 -4.90 10.74 -7.53
C ASN A 247 -4.16 10.19 -6.31
N PHE A 248 -4.52 10.63 -5.10
CA PHE A 248 -3.81 10.29 -3.87
C PHE A 248 -3.71 8.78 -3.65
N ASN A 249 -4.82 8.05 -3.81
CA ASN A 249 -4.92 6.61 -3.64
C ASN A 249 -3.97 5.83 -4.57
N PHE A 250 -3.85 6.24 -5.84
CA PHE A 250 -2.90 5.61 -6.76
C PHE A 250 -1.46 6.02 -6.44
N GLY A 251 -1.24 7.31 -6.14
CA GLY A 251 0.08 7.83 -5.80
C GLY A 251 0.69 7.13 -4.59
N ILE A 252 -0.09 6.88 -3.55
CA ILE A 252 0.39 6.20 -2.35
C ILE A 252 0.63 4.70 -2.57
N ILE A 253 -0.23 4.02 -3.33
CA ILE A 253 0.00 2.62 -3.74
C ILE A 253 1.25 2.53 -4.60
N ALA A 254 1.41 3.42 -5.58
CA ALA A 254 2.59 3.50 -6.43
C ALA A 254 3.87 3.68 -5.60
N ALA A 255 3.84 4.60 -4.63
CA ALA A 255 4.97 4.83 -3.73
C ALA A 255 5.27 3.58 -2.87
N GLY A 256 4.25 2.95 -2.29
CA GLY A 256 4.38 1.73 -1.50
C GLY A 256 4.99 0.56 -2.28
N LEU A 257 4.45 0.27 -3.48
CA LEU A 257 5.00 -0.72 -4.40
C LEU A 257 6.46 -0.41 -4.77
N TYR A 258 6.77 0.86 -5.03
CA TYR A 258 8.11 1.27 -5.39
C TYR A 258 9.09 1.08 -4.22
N PHE A 259 8.73 1.48 -3.00
CA PHE A 259 9.58 1.27 -1.81
C PHE A 259 9.73 -0.21 -1.42
N HIS A 260 8.71 -1.02 -1.70
CA HIS A 260 8.81 -2.47 -1.54
C HIS A 260 9.79 -3.09 -2.54
N TRP A 261 9.78 -2.65 -3.80
CA TRP A 261 10.67 -3.14 -4.84
C TRP A 261 12.16 -2.77 -4.65
N GLN A 262 12.47 -1.58 -4.13
CA GLN A 262 13.85 -1.08 -4.12
C GLN A 262 14.85 -2.02 -3.41
N PRO A 263 14.61 -2.49 -2.17
CA PRO A 263 15.53 -3.42 -1.51
C PRO A 263 15.67 -4.75 -2.27
N TYR A 264 14.56 -5.27 -2.83
CA TYR A 264 14.57 -6.46 -3.68
C TYR A 264 15.53 -6.32 -4.85
N PHE A 265 15.38 -5.23 -5.61
CA PHE A 265 16.20 -4.99 -6.79
C PHE A 265 17.70 -5.00 -6.48
N VAL A 266 18.12 -4.28 -5.44
CA VAL A 266 19.55 -4.22 -5.12
C VAL A 266 20.06 -5.56 -4.60
N TYR A 267 19.27 -6.21 -3.75
CA TYR A 267 19.65 -7.47 -3.15
C TYR A 267 19.89 -8.59 -4.19
N GLU A 268 19.00 -8.72 -5.18
CA GLU A 268 19.10 -9.77 -6.19
C GLU A 268 20.09 -9.44 -7.31
N ASN A 269 20.19 -8.17 -7.73
CA ASN A 269 21.07 -7.81 -8.83
C ASN A 269 22.52 -7.50 -8.41
N TYR A 270 22.77 -7.26 -7.11
CA TYR A 270 24.07 -6.82 -6.60
C TYR A 270 24.46 -7.54 -5.31
N SER A 271 24.70 -8.85 -5.42
CA SER A 271 25.08 -9.69 -4.28
C SER A 271 26.32 -9.22 -3.52
N SER A 272 27.21 -8.48 -4.18
CA SER A 272 28.41 -7.89 -3.55
C SER A 272 28.14 -6.74 -2.59
N LEU A 273 26.91 -6.19 -2.56
CA LEU A 273 26.52 -5.06 -1.70
C LEU A 273 25.65 -5.49 -0.52
N ARG A 274 25.40 -6.80 -0.36
CA ARG A 274 24.47 -7.33 0.64
C ARG A 274 24.95 -7.07 2.06
N ASP A 275 26.26 -7.21 2.31
CA ASP A 275 26.81 -6.96 3.64
C ASP A 275 26.75 -5.47 4.01
N GLU A 276 27.06 -4.58 3.07
CA GLU A 276 27.00 -3.13 3.25
C GLU A 276 25.57 -2.65 3.48
N LEU A 277 24.61 -3.15 2.70
CA LEU A 277 23.18 -2.85 2.91
C LEU A 277 22.69 -3.35 4.26
N ARG A 278 23.08 -4.56 4.66
CA ARG A 278 22.74 -5.10 5.98
C ARG A 278 23.29 -4.21 7.09
N ASP A 279 24.56 -3.88 7.00
CA ASP A 279 25.25 -3.09 8.02
C ASP A 279 24.63 -1.69 8.10
N LEU A 280 24.26 -1.08 6.96
CA LEU A 280 23.52 0.18 6.91
C LEU A 280 22.12 0.05 7.54
N PHE A 281 21.34 -0.97 7.18
CA PHE A 281 19.97 -1.14 7.67
C PHE A 281 19.90 -1.47 9.16
N GLN A 282 21.02 -1.91 9.76
CA GLN A 282 21.16 -2.07 11.21
C GLN A 282 21.52 -0.75 11.92
N THR A 283 21.80 0.33 11.19
CA THR A 283 22.01 1.65 11.78
C THR A 283 20.70 2.40 11.95
N LYS A 284 20.68 3.32 12.91
CA LYS A 284 19.55 4.23 13.11
C LYS A 284 19.27 5.01 11.83
N ASP A 285 18.00 5.03 11.42
CA ASP A 285 17.51 5.65 10.19
C ASP A 285 18.14 5.11 8.89
N GLY A 286 18.98 4.08 8.94
CA GLY A 286 19.79 3.67 7.78
C GLY A 286 18.96 3.19 6.59
N LYS A 287 17.93 2.37 6.85
CA LYS A 287 17.02 1.90 5.79
C LYS A 287 16.14 3.02 5.25
N SER A 288 15.56 3.86 6.12
CA SER A 288 14.77 5.04 5.71
C SER A 288 15.59 6.02 4.89
N SER A 289 16.82 6.29 5.31
CA SER A 289 17.77 7.15 4.60
C SER A 289 18.05 6.61 3.20
N TRP A 290 18.27 5.30 3.09
CA TRP A 290 18.53 4.66 1.82
C TRP A 290 17.32 4.67 0.89
N GLN A 291 16.14 4.33 1.40
CA GLN A 291 14.88 4.36 0.64
C GLN A 291 14.58 5.77 0.11
N ALA A 292 14.67 6.79 0.95
CA ALA A 292 14.50 8.18 0.54
C ALA A 292 15.55 8.62 -0.50
N ALA A 293 16.82 8.23 -0.32
CA ALA A 293 17.88 8.56 -1.26
C ALA A 293 17.71 7.89 -2.63
N ALA A 294 17.28 6.63 -2.64
CA ALA A 294 17.01 5.87 -3.85
C ALA A 294 15.74 6.36 -4.57
N TYR A 295 14.75 6.84 -3.83
CA TYR A 295 13.55 7.47 -4.35
C TYR A 295 13.86 8.77 -5.11
N ASN A 296 14.51 9.73 -4.44
CA ASN A 296 14.83 11.03 -5.02
C ASN A 296 16.01 10.97 -6.01
N GLY A 297 17.12 10.35 -5.60
CA GLY A 297 18.38 10.34 -6.35
C GLY A 297 18.51 9.22 -7.38
N GLY A 298 17.57 8.27 -7.37
CA GLY A 298 17.55 7.08 -8.23
C GLY A 298 18.35 5.91 -7.67
N ILE A 299 17.75 4.72 -7.74
CA ILE A 299 18.29 3.47 -7.18
C ILE A 299 19.69 3.12 -7.69
N THR A 300 19.99 3.37 -8.96
CA THR A 300 21.32 3.07 -9.53
C THR A 300 22.42 3.89 -8.87
N ARG A 301 22.12 5.16 -8.52
CA ARG A 301 23.06 6.08 -7.88
C ARG A 301 23.20 5.74 -6.40
N ALA A 302 22.09 5.55 -5.69
CA ALA A 302 22.11 5.15 -4.28
C ALA A 302 22.89 3.84 -4.07
N ARG A 303 22.68 2.85 -4.95
CA ARG A 303 23.46 1.61 -4.98
C ARG A 303 24.97 1.86 -5.18
N GLN A 304 25.34 2.70 -6.16
CA GLN A 304 26.76 3.00 -6.39
C GLN A 304 27.39 3.68 -5.18
N ALA A 305 26.69 4.66 -4.59
CA ALA A 305 27.13 5.38 -3.41
C ALA A 305 27.38 4.45 -2.21
N ILE A 306 26.51 3.45 -1.99
CA ILE A 306 26.76 2.42 -0.97
C ILE A 306 28.02 1.62 -1.28
N GLY A 307 28.23 1.20 -2.53
CA GLY A 307 29.44 0.46 -2.90
C GLY A 307 30.73 1.27 -2.72
N ASP A 308 30.67 2.59 -2.91
CA ASP A 308 31.83 3.47 -2.84
C ASP A 308 32.15 3.92 -1.40
N ALA A 309 31.12 4.14 -0.55
CA ALA A 309 31.27 4.76 0.77
C ALA A 309 30.59 4.01 1.94
N GLY A 310 29.94 2.87 1.70
CA GLY A 310 29.27 2.09 2.74
C GLY A 310 28.22 2.91 3.51
N ASN A 311 28.36 3.01 4.83
CA ASN A 311 27.41 3.76 5.67
C ASN A 311 27.46 5.28 5.43
N ASP A 312 28.52 5.81 4.84
CA ASP A 312 28.65 7.23 4.49
C ASP A 312 28.10 7.54 3.08
N PHE A 313 27.31 6.63 2.48
CA PHE A 313 26.83 6.71 1.10
C PHE A 313 26.15 8.05 0.75
N LEU A 314 25.45 8.67 1.71
CA LEU A 314 24.74 9.91 1.44
C LEU A 314 25.68 11.02 0.96
N ASN A 315 26.93 11.06 1.45
CA ASN A 315 27.94 12.04 1.02
C ASN A 315 28.32 11.91 -0.47
N GLU A 316 28.11 10.74 -1.08
CA GLU A 316 28.35 10.46 -2.50
C GLU A 316 27.12 10.73 -3.39
N MET A 317 25.97 11.04 -2.78
CA MET A 317 24.75 11.45 -3.49
C MET A 317 24.85 12.90 -3.95
N ARG A 318 23.91 13.35 -4.78
CA ARG A 318 23.83 14.77 -5.19
C ARG A 318 23.43 15.64 -3.99
N GLU A 319 23.85 16.90 -3.99
CA GLU A 319 23.49 17.89 -2.95
C GLU A 319 21.98 17.93 -2.67
N GLU A 320 21.16 17.95 -3.74
CA GLU A 320 19.70 17.86 -3.61
C GLU A 320 19.23 16.64 -2.81
N THR A 321 19.78 15.45 -3.06
CA THR A 321 19.43 14.23 -2.32
C THR A 321 20.01 14.24 -0.90
N GLN A 322 21.18 14.87 -0.71
CA GLN A 322 21.80 15.05 0.61
C GLN A 322 20.95 15.95 1.51
N ASP A 323 20.25 16.93 0.94
CA ASP A 323 19.33 17.80 1.67
C ASP A 323 17.94 17.15 1.83
N TYR A 324 17.47 16.46 0.78
CA TYR A 324 16.17 15.78 0.77
C TYR A 324 16.03 14.73 1.87
N VAL A 325 17.04 13.86 2.02
CA VAL A 325 16.97 12.72 2.96
C VAL A 325 16.79 13.17 4.41
N PRO A 326 17.62 14.09 4.95
CA PRO A 326 17.39 14.65 6.29
C PRO A 326 16.00 15.26 6.45
N SER A 327 15.49 16.00 5.46
CA SER A 327 14.15 16.59 5.54
C SER A 327 13.05 15.54 5.65
N VAL A 328 13.08 14.47 4.85
CA VAL A 328 12.12 13.35 4.97
C VAL A 328 12.16 12.73 6.37
N LEU A 329 13.36 12.49 6.91
CA LEU A 329 13.52 11.88 8.23
C LEU A 329 13.07 12.81 9.35
N ASP A 330 13.29 14.13 9.21
CA ASP A 330 12.80 15.14 10.14
C ASP A 330 11.27 15.19 10.14
N TYR A 331 10.62 15.26 8.97
CA TYR A 331 9.16 15.18 8.87
C TYR A 331 8.60 13.90 9.50
N CYS A 332 9.21 12.75 9.20
CA CYS A 332 8.82 11.46 9.76
C CYS A 332 8.83 11.49 11.30
N ARG A 333 9.93 11.94 11.91
CA ARG A 333 10.04 12.08 13.37
C ARG A 333 9.03 13.08 13.92
N GLU A 334 8.88 14.24 13.30
CA GLU A 334 7.97 15.26 13.78
C GLU A 334 6.50 14.79 13.76
N TYR A 335 6.08 14.07 12.72
CA TYR A 335 4.74 13.45 12.73
C TYR A 335 4.63 12.38 13.80
N GLU A 336 5.65 11.53 13.96
CA GLU A 336 5.64 10.46 14.96
C GLU A 336 5.58 11.01 16.40
N GLU A 337 6.27 12.12 16.69
CA GLU A 337 6.24 12.87 17.96
C GLU A 337 4.95 13.68 18.17
N GLY A 338 4.08 13.76 17.16
CA GLY A 338 2.87 14.58 17.19
C GLY A 338 1.98 14.31 18.41
N GLU A 339 1.53 15.39 19.06
CA GLU A 339 0.70 15.31 20.28
C GLU A 339 -0.77 15.01 20.02
N LEU A 340 -1.21 15.15 18.76
CA LEU A 340 -2.58 14.89 18.33
C LEU A 340 -2.61 13.61 17.50
N THR A 341 -3.74 12.92 17.51
CA THR A 341 -3.96 11.72 16.69
C THR A 341 -5.03 12.01 15.64
N ASP A 342 -4.77 11.65 14.38
CA ASP A 342 -5.80 11.63 13.35
C ASP A 342 -6.82 10.54 13.63
N SER A 343 -8.09 10.89 13.43
CA SER A 343 -9.20 9.99 13.67
C SER A 343 -10.28 10.25 12.64
N ALA A 344 -10.92 9.16 12.24
CA ALA A 344 -12.06 9.15 11.36
C ALA A 344 -13.01 8.01 11.78
N THR A 345 -14.28 8.17 11.45
CA THR A 345 -15.27 7.10 11.47
C THR A 345 -15.69 6.77 10.05
N TYR A 346 -16.03 5.51 9.81
CA TYR A 346 -16.46 4.99 8.51
C TYR A 346 -17.80 4.30 8.67
N THR A 347 -18.82 4.77 7.98
CA THR A 347 -20.08 4.02 7.82
C THR A 347 -19.89 2.88 6.82
N GLU A 348 -20.86 1.96 6.75
CA GLU A 348 -20.86 0.88 5.74
C GLU A 348 -20.74 1.43 4.31
N ASP A 349 -21.56 2.41 3.93
CA ASP A 349 -21.50 3.06 2.60
C ASP A 349 -20.12 3.68 2.29
N GLU A 350 -19.45 4.24 3.30
CA GLU A 350 -18.11 4.83 3.15
C GLU A 350 -17.04 3.73 3.00
N VAL A 351 -17.18 2.60 3.69
CA VAL A 351 -16.30 1.44 3.51
C VAL A 351 -16.49 0.83 2.12
N ASP A 352 -17.73 0.68 1.64
CA ASP A 352 -18.02 0.21 0.29
C ASP A 352 -17.39 1.11 -0.78
N PHE A 353 -17.50 2.43 -0.60
CA PHE A 353 -16.86 3.40 -1.48
C PHE A 353 -15.33 3.29 -1.46
N ILE A 354 -14.72 3.08 -0.30
CA ILE A 354 -13.27 2.86 -0.19
C ILE A 354 -12.85 1.57 -0.91
N ILE A 355 -13.62 0.49 -0.78
CA ILE A 355 -13.37 -0.77 -1.50
C ILE A 355 -13.50 -0.55 -3.01
N ASP A 356 -14.48 0.24 -3.46
CA ASP A 356 -14.59 0.65 -4.86
C ASP A 356 -13.34 1.41 -5.32
N LEU A 357 -12.88 2.41 -4.56
CA LEU A 357 -11.66 3.15 -4.89
C LEU A 357 -10.42 2.24 -4.95
N LEU A 358 -10.31 1.28 -4.04
CA LEU A 358 -9.23 0.30 -4.03
C LEU A 358 -9.29 -0.58 -5.28
N SER A 359 -10.48 -0.98 -5.72
CA SER A 359 -10.65 -1.86 -6.88
C SER A 359 -10.03 -1.31 -8.17
N TYR A 360 -10.08 0.01 -8.36
CA TYR A 360 -9.50 0.66 -9.54
C TYR A 360 -7.97 0.60 -9.59
N THR A 361 -7.32 0.35 -8.45
CA THR A 361 -5.86 0.28 -8.34
C THR A 361 -5.33 -1.11 -8.73
N TYR A 362 -6.23 -2.02 -9.10
CA TYR A 362 -5.96 -3.36 -9.60
C TYR A 362 -6.38 -3.48 -11.06
N SER A 363 -5.75 -4.41 -11.79
CA SER A 363 -6.22 -4.75 -13.13
C SER A 363 -7.62 -5.37 -13.08
N SER A 364 -8.43 -5.07 -14.10
CA SER A 364 -9.73 -5.72 -14.31
C SER A 364 -9.63 -7.23 -14.50
N ASP A 365 -8.45 -7.73 -14.85
CA ASP A 365 -8.19 -9.15 -15.10
C ASP A 365 -7.69 -9.90 -13.84
N SER A 366 -7.58 -9.24 -12.68
CA SER A 366 -7.15 -9.84 -11.40
C SER A 366 -8.10 -10.95 -10.89
N GLY A 367 -9.33 -11.01 -11.40
CA GLY A 367 -10.28 -12.05 -11.00
C GLY A 367 -10.78 -11.90 -9.56
N ILE A 368 -10.50 -10.76 -8.90
CA ILE A 368 -11.02 -10.40 -7.58
C ILE A 368 -12.51 -10.13 -7.69
N ASP A 369 -13.31 -10.80 -6.85
CA ASP A 369 -14.74 -10.55 -6.72
C ASP A 369 -15.00 -9.45 -5.67
N TRP A 370 -14.96 -8.19 -6.11
CA TRP A 370 -15.10 -7.03 -5.22
C TRP A 370 -16.45 -6.94 -4.52
N GLU A 371 -17.51 -7.50 -5.09
CA GLU A 371 -18.81 -7.56 -4.42
C GLU A 371 -18.79 -8.60 -3.29
N ALA A 372 -18.11 -9.73 -3.48
CA ALA A 372 -17.89 -10.69 -2.41
C ALA A 372 -17.00 -10.13 -1.28
N VAL A 373 -16.01 -9.28 -1.60
CA VAL A 373 -15.22 -8.54 -0.60
C VAL A 373 -16.14 -7.68 0.28
N LYS A 374 -17.03 -6.89 -0.34
CA LYS A 374 -17.99 -6.04 0.38
C LYS A 374 -18.95 -6.86 1.24
N ASP A 375 -19.49 -7.95 0.71
CA ASP A 375 -20.37 -8.87 1.44
C ASP A 375 -19.66 -9.45 2.69
N ASP A 376 -18.40 -9.86 2.57
CA ASP A 376 -17.60 -10.37 3.69
C ASP A 376 -17.33 -9.28 4.74
N VAL A 377 -17.00 -8.06 4.30
CA VAL A 377 -16.81 -6.91 5.19
C VAL A 377 -18.10 -6.56 5.93
N HIS A 378 -19.24 -6.52 5.24
CA HIS A 378 -20.56 -6.35 5.86
C HIS A 378 -20.79 -7.42 6.93
N GLN A 379 -20.58 -8.69 6.58
CA GLN A 379 -20.80 -9.81 7.48
C GLN A 379 -19.93 -9.72 8.74
N VAL A 380 -18.66 -9.37 8.60
CA VAL A 380 -17.72 -9.32 9.72
C VAL A 380 -17.96 -8.12 10.62
N PHE A 381 -18.23 -6.94 10.04
CA PHE A 381 -18.18 -5.69 10.78
C PHE A 381 -19.54 -5.06 11.07
N PHE A 382 -20.56 -5.28 10.24
CA PHE A 382 -21.82 -4.53 10.28
C PHE A 382 -23.06 -5.41 10.54
N GLU A 383 -23.00 -6.73 10.34
CA GLU A 383 -24.15 -7.66 10.56
C GLU A 383 -24.69 -7.63 12.00
N ASP A 384 -23.85 -7.32 12.99
CA ASP A 384 -24.23 -7.25 14.40
C ASP A 384 -24.94 -5.93 14.79
N GLY A 385 -25.11 -5.01 13.84
CA GLY A 385 -25.72 -3.71 14.03
C GLY A 385 -24.73 -2.60 14.44
N THR A 386 -23.43 -2.83 14.30
CA THR A 386 -22.42 -1.75 14.34
C THR A 386 -22.71 -0.74 13.23
N GLU A 387 -22.75 0.56 13.56
CA GLU A 387 -23.07 1.63 12.58
C GLU A 387 -21.82 2.27 11.97
N GLU A 388 -20.72 2.29 12.71
CA GLU A 388 -19.47 2.95 12.31
C GLU A 388 -18.24 2.15 12.78
N LEU A 389 -17.22 2.12 11.93
CA LEU A 389 -15.86 1.68 12.26
C LEU A 389 -14.96 2.88 12.53
N THR A 390 -13.94 2.72 13.36
CA THR A 390 -13.00 3.80 13.65
C THR A 390 -11.64 3.54 13.00
N PHE A 391 -11.00 4.62 12.54
CA PHE A 391 -9.64 4.52 11.99
C PHE A 391 -8.65 3.92 12.99
N VAL A 392 -8.73 4.32 14.26
CA VAL A 392 -7.76 3.89 15.26
C VAL A 392 -7.93 2.43 15.65
N ASP A 393 -9.16 1.97 15.87
CA ASP A 393 -9.38 0.66 16.47
C ASP A 393 -9.71 -0.44 15.44
N ASP A 394 -10.26 -0.10 14.29
CA ASP A 394 -10.86 -1.06 13.35
C ASP A 394 -10.12 -1.17 12.01
N VAL A 395 -9.35 -0.16 11.60
CA VAL A 395 -8.77 -0.13 10.24
C VAL A 395 -7.83 -1.31 9.95
N LYS A 396 -7.07 -1.81 10.93
CA LYS A 396 -6.18 -2.97 10.71
C LYS A 396 -6.97 -4.24 10.47
N ALA A 397 -8.05 -4.46 11.23
CA ALA A 397 -8.94 -5.58 11.02
C ALA A 397 -9.62 -5.48 9.64
N LEU A 398 -10.05 -4.28 9.24
CA LEU A 398 -10.65 -4.05 7.93
C LEU A 398 -9.65 -4.36 6.80
N VAL A 399 -8.43 -3.81 6.88
CA VAL A 399 -7.35 -4.12 5.92
C VAL A 399 -7.07 -5.61 5.88
N TYR A 400 -7.05 -6.29 7.03
CA TYR A 400 -6.83 -7.73 7.10
C TYR A 400 -7.93 -8.54 6.38
N VAL A 401 -9.21 -8.24 6.65
CA VAL A 401 -10.34 -8.93 6.01
C VAL A 401 -10.30 -8.75 4.49
N ILE A 402 -10.06 -7.52 4.02
CA ILE A 402 -9.93 -7.24 2.58
C ILE A 402 -8.71 -7.99 2.01
N SER A 403 -7.54 -7.89 2.65
CA SER A 403 -6.29 -8.49 2.16
C SER A 403 -6.34 -10.00 2.09
N THR A 404 -7.17 -10.64 2.93
CA THR A 404 -7.26 -12.10 3.00
C THR A 404 -8.40 -12.69 2.16
N HIS A 405 -9.15 -11.86 1.45
CA HIS A 405 -10.25 -12.33 0.60
C HIS A 405 -9.75 -13.02 -0.68
N ALA A 406 -8.68 -12.51 -1.29
CA ALA A 406 -8.10 -13.04 -2.51
C ALA A 406 -6.57 -13.01 -2.48
N ALA A 407 -5.94 -13.91 -3.23
CA ALA A 407 -4.49 -14.01 -3.41
C ALA A 407 -3.85 -12.66 -3.74
N ASP A 408 -4.36 -11.98 -4.77
CA ASP A 408 -3.85 -10.70 -5.28
C ASP A 408 -4.02 -9.53 -4.28
N LEU A 409 -4.91 -9.69 -3.29
CA LEU A 409 -5.10 -8.73 -2.19
C LEU A 409 -4.13 -8.98 -1.03
N GLY A 410 -3.55 -10.18 -0.96
CA GLY A 410 -2.51 -10.53 0.00
C GLY A 410 -1.29 -9.63 -0.16
N PRO A 411 -0.50 -9.40 0.89
CA PRO A 411 0.68 -8.56 0.79
C PRO A 411 1.71 -9.24 -0.10
N GLU A 412 2.37 -8.46 -0.93
CA GLU A 412 3.53 -8.94 -1.67
C GLU A 412 4.70 -8.85 -0.71
N TRP A 413 4.87 -9.88 0.11
CA TRP A 413 6.03 -9.96 0.99
C TRP A 413 7.14 -10.71 0.31
N ALA A 414 8.36 -10.31 0.61
CA ALA A 414 9.43 -11.27 0.58
C ALA A 414 9.02 -12.49 1.43
N VAL A 415 8.91 -13.70 0.85
CA VAL A 415 8.72 -14.96 1.59
C VAL A 415 9.99 -15.83 1.47
N PHE A 416 10.27 -16.59 2.54
CA PHE A 416 11.50 -17.31 2.87
C PHE A 416 11.78 -18.58 2.06
#